data_AF-A0A533VW41-F1
#
_entry.id   AF-A0A533VW41-F1
#
_cell.length_a   1.000
_cell.length_b   1.000
_cell.length_c   1.000
_cell.angle_alpha   90.00
_cell.angle_beta   90.00
_cell.angle_gamma   90.00
#
_symmetry.space_group_name_H-M   'P 1'
#
loop_
_entity.id
_entity.type
_entity.pdbx_description
1 polymer ?
#
loop_
_entity_poly.entity_id
_entity_poly.type
_entity_poly.pdbx_seq_one_letter_code
_entity_poly.pdbx_strand_id
1 'polypeptide(L)' 'MDLYALEYGQDDPTKCTARKMVRMEMARSVNRKFHASDSTVVLNPYAHRTISPDDRGVKGILVLDCSWKQAKEVF' A
#
# COMPACT_ATOMS: atom_id res chain seq x y z
N MET A 1 -13.63 -1.52 -5.09
CA MET A 1 -12.27 -0.95 -5.09
C MET A 1 -11.39 -1.94 -4.37
N ASP A 2 -10.36 -2.46 -5.02
CA ASP A 2 -9.43 -3.41 -4.40
C ASP A 2 -8.40 -2.67 -3.55
N LEU A 3 -8.10 -3.20 -2.37
CA LEU A 3 -7.01 -2.71 -1.52
C LEU A 3 -5.90 -3.77 -1.52
N TYR A 4 -4.69 -3.37 -1.89
CA TYR A 4 -3.51 -4.21 -1.93
C TYR A 4 -2.50 -3.73 -0.89
N ALA A 5 -1.88 -4.67 -0.19
CA ALA A 5 -0.82 -4.39 0.77
C ALA A 5 0.45 -5.13 0.38
N LEU A 6 1.52 -4.38 0.14
CA LEU A 6 2.87 -4.90 -0.08
C LEU A 6 3.69 -4.66 1.17
N GLU A 7 4.01 -5.73 1.88
CA GLU A 7 4.70 -5.66 3.17
C GLU A 7 6.19 -5.98 3.00
N TYR A 8 7.06 -5.11 3.49
CA TYR A 8 8.52 -5.32 3.45
C TYR A 8 9.06 -6.15 4.61
N GLY A 9 8.23 -6.43 5.63
CA GLY A 9 8.60 -7.27 6.78
C GLY A 9 9.67 -6.65 7.68
N GLN A 10 9.72 -5.32 7.74
CA GLN A 10 10.70 -4.57 8.54
C GLN A 10 10.23 -4.29 9.97
N ASP A 11 8.95 -4.57 10.26
CA ASP A 11 8.30 -4.35 11.54
C ASP A 11 7.79 -5.67 12.15
N ASP A 12 7.44 -5.64 13.44
CA ASP A 12 6.84 -6.76 14.15
C ASP A 12 5.46 -7.12 13.51
N PRO A 13 5.30 -8.35 12.97
CA PRO A 13 4.08 -8.76 12.26
C PRO A 13 2.84 -8.88 13.17
N THR A 14 3.01 -8.83 14.50
CA THR A 14 1.90 -8.77 15.46
C THR A 14 1.37 -7.36 15.67
N LYS A 15 2.18 -6.33 15.37
CA LYS A 15 1.86 -4.91 15.55
C LYS A 15 1.64 -4.16 14.23
N CYS A 16 2.00 -4.77 13.10
CA CYS A 16 1.80 -4.21 11.77
C CYS A 16 0.30 -4.09 11.41
N THR A 17 -0.13 -2.88 11.04
CA THR A 17 -1.51 -2.59 10.67
C THR A 17 -1.87 -3.18 9.31
N ALA A 18 -0.97 -3.09 8.31
CA ALA A 18 -1.19 -3.69 7.01
C ALA A 18 -1.39 -5.21 7.11
N ARG A 19 -0.57 -5.90 7.92
CA ARG A 19 -0.73 -7.33 8.23
C ARG A 19 -2.08 -7.63 8.86
N LYS A 20 -2.55 -6.79 9.79
CA LYS A 20 -3.87 -6.94 10.43
C LYS A 20 -5.00 -6.81 9.41
N MET A 21 -4.93 -5.82 8.50
CA MET A 21 -5.93 -5.64 7.44
C MET A 21 -5.98 -6.83 6.48
N VAL A 22 -4.81 -7.42 6.14
CA VAL A 22 -4.74 -8.65 5.34
C VAL A 22 -5.41 -9.82 6.08
N ARG A 23 -5.11 -10.01 7.37
CA ARG A 23 -5.73 -11.07 8.19
C ARG A 23 -7.25 -10.92 8.32
N MET A 24 -7.75 -9.68 8.28
CA MET A 24 -9.18 -9.35 8.34
C MET A 24 -9.84 -9.33 6.94
N GLU A 25 -9.14 -9.79 5.90
CA GLU A 25 -9.63 -9.79 4.50
C GLU A 25 -10.03 -8.41 3.96
N MET A 26 -9.59 -7.33 4.62
CA MET A 26 -9.82 -5.95 4.19
C MET A 26 -8.85 -5.52 3.08
N ALA A 27 -7.69 -6.18 3.00
CA ALA A 27 -6.66 -5.95 1.99
C ALA A 27 -6.14 -7.29 1.45
N ARG A 28 -5.76 -7.32 0.18
CA ARG A 28 -5.10 -8.45 -0.46
C ARG A 28 -3.60 -8.31 -0.28
N SER A 29 -2.94 -9.34 0.26
CA SER A 29 -1.48 -9.40 0.32
C SER A 29 -0.90 -9.54 -1.09
N VAL A 30 0.07 -8.71 -1.43
CA VAL A 30 0.80 -8.77 -2.69
C VAL A 30 2.31 -8.77 -2.44
N ASN A 31 3.08 -9.24 -3.42
CA ASN A 31 4.54 -9.30 -3.33
C ASN A 31 5.20 -8.31 -4.31
N ARG A 32 6.53 -8.23 -4.29
CA ARG A 32 7.32 -7.31 -5.13
C ARG A 32 7.18 -7.50 -6.64
N LYS A 33 6.60 -8.62 -7.10
CA LYS A 33 6.31 -8.87 -8.53
C LYS A 33 4.90 -8.44 -8.92
N PHE A 34 4.10 -7.91 -7.98
CA PHE A 34 2.77 -7.41 -8.28
C PHE A 34 2.88 -6.16 -9.13
N HIS A 35 2.22 -6.19 -10.29
CA HIS A 35 2.07 -5.04 -11.16
C HIS A 35 0.70 -4.43 -10.92
N ALA A 36 0.69 -3.21 -10.41
CA ALA A 36 -0.53 -2.41 -10.30
C ALA A 36 -1.08 -2.10 -11.70
N SER A 37 -2.39 -2.15 -11.85
CA SER A 37 -3.03 -1.66 -13.09
C SER A 37 -2.98 -0.13 -13.14
N ASP A 38 -3.11 0.46 -14.33
CA ASP A 38 -3.18 1.93 -14.51
C ASP A 38 -4.34 2.58 -13.74
N SER A 39 -5.34 1.77 -13.34
CA SER A 39 -6.47 2.19 -12.52
C SER A 39 -6.23 2.05 -11.01
N THR A 40 -5.01 1.76 -10.58
CA THR A 40 -4.63 1.59 -9.17
C THR A 40 -3.75 2.73 -8.71
N VAL A 41 -4.13 3.39 -7.61
CA VAL A 41 -3.31 4.44 -6.99
C VAL A 41 -2.32 3.80 -6.03
N VAL A 42 -1.05 4.15 -6.15
CA VAL A 42 -0.03 3.80 -5.16
C VAL A 42 0.07 4.94 -4.14
N LEU A 43 -0.16 4.65 -2.87
CA LEU A 43 0.05 5.64 -1.82
C LEU A 43 1.55 5.82 -1.61
N ASN A 44 2.06 7.03 -1.85
CA ASN A 44 3.46 7.38 -1.64
C ASN A 44 3.54 8.69 -0.83
N PRO A 45 4.14 8.68 0.38
CA PRO A 45 4.23 9.87 1.24
C PRO A 45 5.14 10.98 0.68
N TYR A 46 5.97 10.67 -0.33
CA TYR A 46 6.86 11.62 -0.99
C TYR A 46 6.34 12.06 -2.37
N ALA A 47 5.14 11.62 -2.78
CA ALA A 47 4.56 12.05 -4.04
C ALA A 47 4.24 13.56 -4.02
N HIS A 48 4.48 14.23 -5.16
CA HIS A 48 4.15 15.64 -5.33
C HIS A 48 2.64 15.90 -5.47
N ARG A 49 1.87 14.87 -5.87
CA ARG A 49 0.41 14.95 -6.04
C ARG A 49 -0.28 14.37 -4.81
N THR A 50 -1.20 15.12 -4.24
CA THR A 50 -2.10 14.66 -3.16
C THR A 50 -3.33 13.97 -3.73
N ILE A 51 -3.89 13.01 -2.97
CA ILE A 51 -5.19 12.41 -3.29
C ILE A 51 -6.30 13.44 -3.09
N SER A 52 -7.29 13.39 -3.98
CA SER A 52 -8.42 14.31 -4.01
C SER A 52 -9.72 13.59 -4.41
N PRO A 53 -10.90 14.24 -4.30
CA PRO A 53 -12.16 13.68 -4.79
C PRO A 53 -12.15 13.30 -6.27
N ASP A 54 -11.25 13.87 -7.09
CA ASP A 54 -11.11 13.54 -8.51
C ASP A 54 -10.59 12.11 -8.72
N ASP A 55 -9.96 11.51 -7.72
CA ASP A 55 -9.44 10.14 -7.78
C ASP A 55 -10.53 9.08 -7.49
N ARG A 56 -11.79 9.46 -7.27
CA ARG A 56 -12.89 8.52 -6.97
C ARG A 56 -13.12 7.43 -8.03
N GLY A 57 -12.67 7.65 -9.27
CA GLY A 57 -12.80 6.69 -10.37
C GLY A 57 -11.80 5.53 -10.36
N VAL A 58 -10.83 5.54 -9.43
CA VAL A 58 -9.77 4.52 -9.36
C VAL A 58 -10.35 3.18 -8.88
N LYS A 59 -9.83 2.09 -9.44
CA LYS A 59 -10.34 0.73 -9.18
C LYS A 59 -9.60 0.05 -8.03
N GLY A 60 -8.41 0.54 -7.66
CA GLY A 60 -7.67 0.00 -6.54
C GLY A 60 -6.73 0.99 -5.86
N ILE A 61 -6.29 0.61 -4.67
CA ILE A 61 -5.25 1.30 -3.90
C ILE A 61 -4.18 0.28 -3.52
N LEU A 62 -2.92 0.61 -3.77
CA LEU A 62 -1.77 -0.14 -3.31
C LEU A 62 -1.06 0.64 -2.20
N VAL A 63 -0.88 -0.02 -1.07
CA VAL A 63 -0.14 0.49 0.09
C VAL A 63 1.15 -0.30 0.25
N LEU A 64 2.27 0.40 0.44
CA LEU A 64 3.54 -0.21 0.81
C LEU A 64 3.72 -0.04 2.32
N ASP A 65 3.90 -1.15 3.03
CA ASP A 65 4.15 -1.19 4.46
C ASP A 65 5.64 -1.44 4.69
N CYS A 66 6.32 -0.40 5.15
CA CYS A 66 7.74 -0.39 5.46
C CYS A 66 8.01 0.48 6.69
N SER A 67 9.18 0.32 7.30
CA SER A 67 9.57 1.16 8.43
C SER A 67 9.83 2.59 7.94
N TRP A 68 9.45 3.60 8.75
CA TRP A 68 9.74 5.00 8.44
C TRP A 68 11.24 5.29 8.26
N LYS A 69 12.10 4.49 8.91
CA LYS A 69 13.55 4.58 8.77
C LYS A 69 14.01 4.26 7.33
N GLN A 70 13.28 3.42 6.62
CA GLN A 70 13.62 2.94 5.28
C GLN A 70 12.66 3.46 4.19
N ALA A 71 11.73 4.34 4.55
CA ALA A 71 10.69 4.81 3.64
C ALA A 71 11.27 5.54 2.42
N LYS A 72 12.34 6.32 2.59
CA LYS A 72 12.97 7.07 1.49
C LYS A 72 13.65 6.17 0.46
N GLU A 73 14.10 4.99 0.86
CA GLU A 73 14.72 4.01 -0.03
C GLU A 73 13.68 3.09 -0.69
N VAL A 74 12.52 2.93 -0.06
CA VAL A 74 11.42 2.09 -0.54
C VAL A 74 10.55 2.79 -1.59
N PHE A 75 10.28 4.09 -1.40
CA PHE A 75 9.41 4.91 -2.24
C PHE A 75 10.18 5.77 -3.24
#